data_AF-A0AAD1GPX3-F1
#
_entry.id   AF-A0AAD1GPX3-F1
#
_cell.length_a   1.000
_cell.length_b   1.000
_cell.length_c   1.000
_cell.angle_alpha   90.00
_cell.angle_beta   90.00
_cell.angle_gamma   90.00
#
_symmetry.space_group_name_H-M   'P 1'
#
loop_
_entity.id
_entity.type
_entity.pdbx_description
1 polymer ?
#
loop_
_entity_poly.entity_id
_entity_poly.type
_entity_poly.pdbx_seq_one_letter_code
_entity_poly.pdbx_strand_id
1 'polypeptide(L)'
;MIELWEQARKALEACGAEVVEVDFPLVSNCEGDRPGAPTVFTRGLVSKEFLHHELWDLSAWAFDDFLRANGDPKLNRLADVDGPKIFPHDPGTLPNREDDLAAGMDEYVKMAQRGIMPWDQIPTLPDGLRGLEETRRIDLEDWMAQLGLDAVIFPTVADVGPADADINPASADIAWSNGVWVANGNLAIRHLGVPTVTVPMGVMADIGMPVGLTFAGRAYDDSTLLRLASAFESIGSKRLIPPRTPPLSA
;
A
#
# COMPACT_ATOMS: atom_id res chain seq x y z
N MET A 1 -4.53 16.97 10.72
CA MET A 1 -3.49 15.90 10.69
C MET A 1 -2.14 16.35 11.27
N ILE A 2 -1.52 17.43 10.78
CA ILE A 2 -0.17 17.88 11.21
C ILE A 2 -0.06 18.13 12.71
N GLU A 3 -1.07 18.75 13.35
CA GLU A 3 -1.08 18.96 14.80
C GLU A 3 -0.98 17.64 15.60
N LEU A 4 -1.61 16.56 15.11
CA LEU A 4 -1.53 15.24 15.76
C LEU A 4 -0.14 14.61 15.58
N TRP A 5 0.50 14.84 14.43
CA TRP A 5 1.89 14.43 14.21
C TRP A 5 2.84 15.16 15.17
N GLU A 6 2.70 16.47 15.34
CA GLU A 6 3.51 17.24 16.29
C GLU A 6 3.34 16.76 17.73
N GLN A 7 2.11 16.39 18.11
CA GLN A 7 1.83 15.78 19.42
C GLN A 7 2.47 14.39 19.56
N ALA A 8 2.42 13.56 18.52
CA ALA A 8 3.06 12.25 18.48
C ALA A 8 4.58 12.36 18.61
N ARG A 9 5.20 13.28 17.88
CA ARG A 9 6.64 13.59 17.97
C ARG A 9 7.04 13.99 19.39
N LYS A 10 6.34 14.96 19.99
CA LYS A 10 6.60 15.40 21.37
C LYS A 10 6.46 14.26 22.38
N ALA A 11 5.49 13.36 22.18
CA ALA A 11 5.28 12.20 23.05
C ALA A 11 6.44 11.20 22.97
N LEU A 12 6.94 10.93 21.76
CA LEU A 12 8.12 10.08 21.54
C LEU A 12 9.38 10.69 22.18
N GLU A 13 9.64 11.98 21.94
CA GLU A 13 10.78 12.72 22.49
C GLU A 13 10.74 12.78 24.03
N ALA A 14 9.57 12.97 24.62
CA ALA A 14 9.40 12.95 26.08
C ALA A 14 9.70 11.58 26.71
N CYS A 15 9.63 10.51 25.92
CA CYS A 15 10.01 9.15 26.33
C CYS A 15 11.49 8.83 26.02
N GLY A 16 12.27 9.82 25.58
CA GLY A 16 13.70 9.70 25.31
C GLY A 16 14.06 9.18 23.92
N ALA A 17 13.10 9.06 23.01
CA ALA A 17 13.40 8.77 21.61
C ALA A 17 13.92 10.03 20.88
N GLU A 18 14.76 9.84 19.88
CA GLU A 18 15.17 10.89 18.96
C GLU A 18 14.36 10.80 17.67
N VAL A 19 13.70 11.89 17.27
CA VAL A 19 12.95 11.96 16.00
C VAL A 19 13.68 12.89 15.04
N VAL A 20 14.24 12.30 13.98
CA VAL A 20 14.98 13.01 12.94
C VAL A 20 14.16 13.11 11.65
N GLU A 21 14.21 14.28 11.00
CA GLU A 21 13.62 14.48 9.68
C GLU A 21 14.63 14.03 8.61
N VAL A 22 14.17 13.20 7.68
CA VAL A 22 15.03 12.52 6.70
C VAL A 22 14.34 12.46 5.34
N ASP A 23 15.13 12.23 4.28
CA ASP A 23 14.61 11.75 3.00
C ASP A 23 14.04 10.33 3.13
N PHE A 24 13.29 9.86 2.11
CA PHE A 24 12.83 8.48 2.06
C PHE A 24 13.09 7.84 0.68
N PRO A 25 14.32 7.36 0.41
CA PRO A 25 14.72 6.92 -0.93
C PRO A 25 13.88 5.77 -1.47
N LEU A 26 13.34 4.92 -0.59
CA LEU A 26 12.43 3.83 -0.96
C LEU A 26 11.23 4.30 -1.81
N VAL A 27 10.68 5.48 -1.51
CA VAL A 27 9.57 6.07 -2.29
C VAL A 27 10.11 6.89 -3.45
N SER A 28 11.05 7.80 -3.19
CA SER A 28 11.56 8.72 -4.21
C SER A 28 12.20 8.00 -5.41
N ASN A 29 12.91 6.89 -5.20
CA ASN A 29 13.54 6.10 -6.26
C ASN A 29 12.59 5.09 -6.94
N CYS A 30 11.39 4.90 -6.37
CA CYS A 30 10.32 4.14 -7.01
C CYS A 30 9.56 5.04 -8.00
N GLU A 31 9.30 6.29 -7.62
CA GLU A 31 8.41 7.22 -8.34
C GLU A 31 9.14 8.27 -9.19
N GLY A 32 10.41 8.54 -8.93
CA GLY A 32 11.16 9.59 -9.62
C GLY A 32 10.67 11.00 -9.27
N ASP A 33 10.42 11.25 -7.98
CA ASP A 33 9.75 12.47 -7.47
C ASP A 33 10.56 13.77 -7.58
N ARG A 34 11.87 13.68 -7.89
CA ARG A 34 12.80 14.82 -7.92
C ARG A 34 13.91 14.64 -8.95
N PRO A 35 14.57 15.74 -9.40
CA PRO A 35 15.66 15.65 -10.38
C PRO A 35 16.77 14.67 -9.95
N GLY A 36 17.05 13.69 -10.81
CA GLY A 36 18.08 12.67 -10.57
C GLY A 36 17.58 11.40 -9.87
N ALA A 37 16.37 11.39 -9.30
CA ALA A 37 15.78 10.17 -8.77
C ALA A 37 15.31 9.25 -9.91
N PRO A 38 15.65 7.95 -9.90
CA PRO A 38 15.12 6.99 -10.87
C PRO A 38 13.66 6.64 -10.57
N THR A 39 13.06 5.83 -11.43
CA THR A 39 11.79 5.14 -11.18
C THR A 39 12.03 3.64 -11.16
N VAL A 40 11.07 2.85 -10.65
CA VAL A 40 11.12 1.38 -10.76
C VAL A 40 11.29 0.91 -12.22
N PHE A 41 10.77 1.67 -13.20
CA PHE A 41 10.86 1.36 -14.63
C PHE A 41 12.19 1.75 -15.28
N THR A 42 12.97 2.64 -14.67
CA THR A 42 14.19 3.21 -15.28
C THR A 42 15.47 2.84 -14.53
N ARG A 43 15.36 2.34 -13.30
CA ARG A 43 16.51 2.04 -12.43
C ARG A 43 17.30 0.80 -12.86
N GLY A 44 16.63 -0.19 -13.47
CA GLY A 44 17.27 -1.40 -13.98
C GLY A 44 17.55 -2.50 -12.95
N LEU A 45 17.12 -2.35 -11.70
CA LEU A 45 17.15 -3.44 -10.71
C LEU A 45 16.09 -4.51 -10.99
N VAL A 46 14.95 -4.08 -11.55
CA VAL A 46 13.93 -4.95 -12.15
C VAL A 46 13.70 -4.53 -13.59
N SER A 47 13.32 -5.47 -14.46
CA SER A 47 13.07 -5.17 -15.88
C SER A 47 11.63 -4.73 -16.11
N LYS A 48 11.39 -3.94 -17.16
CA LYS A 48 10.01 -3.59 -17.59
C LYS A 48 9.18 -4.83 -17.96
N GLU A 49 9.83 -5.84 -18.50
CA GLU A 49 9.22 -7.12 -18.85
C GLU A 49 8.79 -7.90 -17.59
N PHE A 50 9.59 -7.86 -16.51
CA PHE A 50 9.17 -8.37 -15.22
C PHE A 50 7.92 -7.66 -14.71
N LEU A 51 7.91 -6.32 -14.69
CA LEU A 51 6.77 -5.54 -14.21
C LEU A 51 5.49 -5.81 -15.04
N HIS A 52 5.64 -6.09 -16.34
CA HIS A 52 4.52 -6.53 -17.17
C HIS A 52 4.04 -7.94 -16.81
N HIS A 53 4.95 -8.92 -16.70
CA HIS A 53 4.60 -10.28 -16.28
C HIS A 53 4.02 -10.34 -14.87
N GLU A 54 4.47 -9.48 -13.96
CA GLU A 54 3.95 -9.35 -12.61
C GLU A 54 2.48 -8.92 -12.62
N LEU A 55 2.14 -7.87 -13.38
CA LEU A 55 0.77 -7.41 -13.46
C LEU A 55 -0.14 -8.42 -14.18
N TRP A 56 0.29 -8.96 -15.31
CA TRP A 56 -0.58 -9.75 -16.18
C TRP A 56 -0.47 -11.25 -15.96
N ASP A 57 0.65 -11.86 -16.38
CA ASP A 57 0.82 -13.31 -16.44
C ASP A 57 0.77 -13.98 -15.07
N LEU A 58 1.48 -13.41 -14.09
CA LEU A 58 1.53 -13.91 -12.73
C LEU A 58 0.16 -13.76 -12.02
N SER A 59 -0.52 -12.64 -12.20
CA SER A 59 -1.87 -12.43 -11.66
C SER A 59 -2.90 -13.37 -12.28
N ALA A 60 -2.88 -13.54 -13.61
CA ALA A 60 -3.75 -14.49 -14.31
C ALA A 60 -3.56 -15.92 -13.76
N TRP A 61 -2.30 -16.34 -13.59
CA TRP A 61 -1.96 -17.60 -12.96
C TRP A 61 -2.52 -17.71 -11.53
N ALA A 62 -2.31 -16.69 -10.70
CA ALA A 62 -2.76 -16.72 -9.30
C ALA A 62 -4.29 -16.83 -9.19
N PHE A 63 -5.05 -16.09 -10.01
CA PHE A 63 -6.51 -16.18 -10.05
C PHE A 63 -7.02 -17.58 -10.45
N ASP A 64 -6.46 -18.17 -11.52
CA ASP A 64 -6.87 -19.50 -11.97
C ASP A 64 -6.46 -20.60 -11.00
N ASP A 65 -5.24 -20.54 -10.46
CA ASP A 65 -4.75 -21.52 -9.47
C ASP A 65 -5.56 -21.47 -8.17
N PHE A 66 -5.93 -20.28 -7.70
CA PHE A 66 -6.81 -20.12 -6.54
C PHE A 66 -8.17 -20.78 -6.74
N LEU A 67 -8.81 -20.55 -7.90
CA LEU A 67 -10.11 -21.17 -8.23
C LEU A 67 -10.01 -22.70 -8.30
N ARG A 68 -8.91 -23.23 -8.87
CA ARG A 68 -8.66 -24.67 -8.95
C ARG A 68 -8.44 -25.29 -7.59
N ALA A 69 -7.62 -24.65 -6.74
CA ALA A 69 -7.34 -25.10 -5.40
C ALA A 69 -8.60 -25.15 -4.53
N ASN A 70 -9.50 -24.17 -4.70
CA ASN A 70 -10.81 -24.17 -4.06
C ASN A 70 -11.73 -25.30 -4.58
N GLY A 71 -11.76 -25.52 -5.90
CA GLY A 71 -12.41 -26.69 -6.49
C GLY A 71 -13.95 -26.68 -6.42
N ASP A 72 -14.60 -25.51 -6.38
CA ASP A 72 -16.06 -25.43 -6.46
C ASP A 72 -16.54 -26.07 -7.78
N PRO A 73 -17.40 -27.12 -7.75
CA PRO A 73 -17.91 -27.77 -8.95
C PRO A 73 -18.64 -26.84 -9.94
N LYS A 74 -19.11 -25.67 -9.48
CA LYS A 74 -19.82 -24.69 -10.32
C LYS A 74 -18.91 -23.66 -10.97
N LEU A 75 -17.73 -23.41 -10.40
CA LEU A 75 -16.76 -22.44 -10.92
C LEU A 75 -15.37 -22.69 -10.29
N ASN A 76 -14.48 -23.35 -11.03
CA ASN A 76 -13.13 -23.70 -10.56
C ASN A 76 -12.02 -23.37 -11.57
N ARG A 77 -12.33 -22.57 -12.60
CA ARG A 77 -11.36 -22.11 -13.60
C ARG A 77 -11.65 -20.67 -13.96
N LEU A 78 -10.60 -19.87 -14.15
CA LEU A 78 -10.73 -18.47 -14.54
C LEU A 78 -11.35 -18.31 -15.93
N ALA A 79 -11.09 -19.24 -16.84
CA ALA A 79 -11.64 -19.23 -18.20
C ALA A 79 -13.18 -19.32 -18.25
N ASP A 80 -13.81 -19.81 -17.16
CA ASP A 80 -15.26 -19.97 -17.04
C ASP A 80 -15.94 -18.76 -16.35
N VAL A 81 -15.16 -17.74 -15.95
CA VAL A 81 -15.67 -16.52 -15.31
C VAL A 81 -16.29 -15.58 -16.34
N ASP A 82 -17.36 -14.89 -15.95
CA ASP A 82 -17.97 -13.81 -16.73
C ASP A 82 -17.13 -12.52 -16.59
N GLY A 83 -16.14 -12.36 -17.48
CA GLY A 83 -15.11 -11.31 -17.43
C GLY A 83 -15.65 -9.88 -17.23
N PRO A 84 -16.65 -9.41 -17.99
CA PRO A 84 -17.23 -8.07 -17.81
C PRO A 84 -17.89 -7.85 -16.44
N LYS A 85 -18.17 -8.91 -15.68
CA LYS A 85 -18.74 -8.83 -14.33
C LYS A 85 -17.69 -8.89 -13.22
N ILE A 86 -16.40 -9.02 -13.54
CA ILE A 86 -15.33 -9.00 -12.52
C ILE A 86 -15.26 -7.64 -11.85
N PHE A 87 -15.21 -6.56 -12.65
CA PHE A 87 -15.18 -5.20 -12.12
C PHE A 87 -15.94 -4.22 -13.02
N PRO A 88 -17.29 -4.31 -13.06
CA PRO A 88 -18.09 -3.38 -13.84
C PRO A 88 -18.06 -1.98 -13.23
N HIS A 89 -18.08 -0.95 -14.08
CA HIS A 89 -18.26 0.43 -13.65
C HIS A 89 -19.63 0.62 -12.99
N ASP A 90 -19.68 1.38 -11.89
CA ASP A 90 -20.92 1.72 -11.19
C ASP A 90 -21.68 2.84 -11.92
N PRO A 91 -22.86 2.58 -12.51
CA PRO A 91 -23.55 3.57 -13.32
C PRO A 91 -23.92 4.83 -12.51
N GLY A 92 -23.41 5.97 -12.95
CA GLY A 92 -23.70 7.28 -12.34
C GLY A 92 -22.56 7.84 -11.50
N THR A 93 -21.48 7.08 -11.29
CA THR A 93 -20.25 7.58 -10.68
C THR A 93 -19.32 8.19 -11.73
N LEU A 94 -18.36 8.97 -11.27
CA LEU A 94 -17.23 9.48 -12.04
C LEU A 94 -16.36 8.32 -12.52
N PRO A 95 -15.65 8.49 -13.65
CA PRO A 95 -14.74 7.47 -14.16
C PRO A 95 -13.55 7.26 -13.21
N ASN A 96 -12.98 6.05 -13.26
CA ASN A 96 -11.70 5.78 -12.62
C ASN A 96 -10.59 6.64 -13.26
N ARG A 97 -9.62 7.11 -12.47
CA ARG A 97 -8.47 7.90 -12.97
C ARG A 97 -7.25 7.04 -13.26
N GLU A 98 -7.18 5.82 -12.73
CA GLU A 98 -6.32 4.77 -13.27
C GLU A 98 -6.95 4.26 -14.58
N ASP A 99 -6.12 3.85 -15.54
CA ASP A 99 -6.55 3.32 -16.84
C ASP A 99 -7.74 2.34 -16.70
N ASP A 100 -8.60 2.27 -17.73
CA ASP A 100 -9.89 1.55 -17.72
C ASP A 100 -9.84 0.15 -17.06
N LEU A 101 -10.08 0.10 -15.74
CA LEU A 101 -9.97 -1.12 -14.92
C LEU A 101 -10.99 -2.19 -15.31
N ALA A 102 -12.13 -1.80 -15.90
CA ALA A 102 -13.14 -2.76 -16.36
C ALA A 102 -12.64 -3.53 -17.59
N ALA A 103 -12.01 -2.83 -18.55
CA ALA A 103 -11.30 -3.47 -19.65
C ALA A 103 -10.08 -4.26 -19.15
N GLY A 104 -9.40 -3.76 -18.11
CA GLY A 104 -8.26 -4.43 -17.49
C GLY A 104 -8.59 -5.79 -16.88
N MET A 105 -9.72 -5.92 -16.16
CA MET A 105 -10.07 -7.15 -15.47
C MET A 105 -10.62 -8.26 -16.39
N ASP A 106 -11.40 -7.90 -17.42
CA ASP A 106 -11.90 -8.85 -18.43
C ASP A 106 -10.76 -9.52 -19.20
N GLU A 107 -9.61 -8.85 -19.33
CA GLU A 107 -8.45 -9.39 -20.03
C GLU A 107 -7.89 -10.65 -19.34
N TYR A 108 -7.96 -10.77 -18.01
CA TYR A 108 -7.50 -11.99 -17.32
C TYR A 108 -8.30 -13.23 -17.74
N VAL A 109 -9.60 -13.09 -18.01
CA VAL A 109 -10.43 -14.20 -18.53
C VAL A 109 -10.00 -14.56 -19.95
N LYS A 110 -9.73 -13.57 -20.79
CA LYS A 110 -9.23 -13.79 -22.16
C LYS A 110 -7.84 -14.45 -22.15
N MET A 111 -6.95 -14.06 -21.22
CA MET A 111 -5.67 -14.73 -20.98
C MET A 111 -5.91 -16.20 -20.61
N ALA A 112 -6.83 -16.46 -19.67
CA ALA A 112 -7.18 -17.82 -19.27
C ALA A 112 -7.68 -18.69 -20.43
N GLN A 113 -8.48 -18.12 -21.32
CA GLN A 113 -8.99 -18.79 -22.52
C GLN A 113 -7.90 -19.08 -23.56
N ARG A 114 -6.87 -18.23 -23.66
CA ARG A 114 -5.70 -18.46 -24.52
C ARG A 114 -4.73 -19.49 -23.92
N GLY A 115 -4.76 -19.66 -22.60
CA GLY A 115 -3.87 -20.52 -21.84
C GLY A 115 -2.94 -19.70 -20.96
N ILE A 116 -2.78 -20.16 -19.72
CA ILE A 116 -2.01 -19.49 -18.68
C ILE A 116 -0.65 -20.18 -18.53
N MET A 117 0.41 -19.38 -18.51
CA MET A 117 1.75 -19.84 -18.16
C MET A 117 1.83 -20.12 -16.65
N PRO A 118 2.27 -21.32 -16.22
CA PRO A 118 2.55 -21.59 -14.82
C PRO A 118 3.61 -20.63 -14.25
N TRP A 119 3.49 -20.25 -12.98
CA TRP A 119 4.40 -19.28 -12.34
C TRP A 119 5.88 -19.65 -12.47
N ASP A 120 6.21 -20.95 -12.39
CA ASP A 120 7.57 -21.49 -12.45
C ASP A 120 8.16 -21.49 -13.87
N GLN A 121 7.37 -21.12 -14.87
CA GLN A 121 7.77 -20.99 -16.27
C GLN A 121 7.88 -19.53 -16.72
N ILE A 122 7.50 -18.55 -15.88
CA ILE A 122 7.63 -17.13 -16.18
C ILE A 122 9.12 -16.74 -16.16
N PRO A 123 9.72 -16.37 -17.31
CA PRO A 123 11.17 -16.29 -17.44
C PRO A 123 11.80 -15.14 -16.64
N THR A 124 11.04 -14.07 -16.40
CA THR A 124 11.53 -12.88 -15.70
C THR A 124 11.38 -12.97 -14.18
N LEU A 125 10.61 -13.93 -13.67
CA LEU A 125 10.27 -14.05 -12.26
C LEU A 125 11.52 -14.20 -11.36
N PRO A 126 12.51 -15.05 -11.68
CA PRO A 126 13.68 -15.22 -10.82
C PRO A 126 14.48 -13.92 -10.60
N ASP A 127 14.74 -13.16 -11.66
CA ASP A 127 15.50 -11.91 -11.58
C ASP A 127 14.67 -10.77 -11.00
N GLY A 128 13.38 -10.72 -11.32
CA GLY A 128 12.44 -9.76 -10.74
C GLY A 128 12.40 -9.85 -9.21
N LEU A 129 12.17 -11.05 -8.67
CA LEU A 129 12.15 -11.25 -7.21
C LEU A 129 13.47 -10.84 -6.55
N ARG A 130 14.62 -11.22 -7.11
CA ARG A 130 15.93 -10.78 -6.60
C ARG A 130 16.12 -9.26 -6.69
N GLY A 131 15.64 -8.64 -7.77
CA GLY A 131 15.71 -7.20 -7.98
C GLY A 131 14.88 -6.39 -6.97
N LEU A 132 13.71 -6.90 -6.58
CA LEU A 132 12.88 -6.29 -5.52
C LEU A 132 13.57 -6.35 -4.16
N GLU A 133 14.14 -7.50 -3.79
CA GLU A 133 14.89 -7.64 -2.54
C GLU A 133 16.13 -6.73 -2.51
N GLU A 134 16.88 -6.67 -3.63
CA GLU A 134 18.04 -5.77 -3.75
C GLU A 134 17.64 -4.29 -3.66
N THR A 135 16.47 -3.93 -4.21
CA THR A 135 15.93 -2.58 -4.10
C THR A 135 15.65 -2.22 -2.65
N ARG A 136 14.99 -3.10 -1.87
CA ARG A 136 14.77 -2.88 -0.43
C ARG A 136 16.09 -2.79 0.34
N ARG A 137 17.04 -3.67 0.03
CA ARG A 137 18.34 -3.70 0.70
C ARG A 137 19.06 -2.36 0.59
N ILE A 138 19.13 -1.79 -0.62
CA ILE A 138 19.80 -0.51 -0.88
C ILE A 138 19.01 0.67 -0.26
N ASP A 139 17.71 0.76 -0.55
CA ASP A 139 16.94 1.97 -0.26
C ASP A 139 16.31 2.02 1.13
N LEU A 140 16.36 0.92 1.87
CA LEU A 140 15.85 0.87 3.24
C LEU A 140 16.90 0.36 4.21
N GLU A 141 17.42 -0.84 4.01
CA GLU A 141 18.21 -1.51 5.04
C GLU A 141 19.59 -0.88 5.21
N ASP A 142 20.33 -0.69 4.11
CA ASP A 142 21.63 -0.02 4.09
C ASP A 142 21.48 1.45 4.51
N TRP A 143 20.46 2.13 3.98
CA TRP A 143 20.18 3.54 4.31
C TRP A 143 19.85 3.73 5.80
N MET A 144 18.97 2.92 6.38
CA MET A 144 18.67 2.96 7.81
C MET A 144 19.90 2.62 8.64
N ALA A 145 20.73 1.67 8.21
CA ALA A 145 21.98 1.33 8.91
C ALA A 145 22.99 2.48 8.89
N GLN A 146 23.15 3.17 7.76
CA GLN A 146 24.03 4.34 7.63
C GLN A 146 23.60 5.50 8.53
N LEU A 147 22.28 5.72 8.66
CA LEU A 147 21.73 6.76 9.52
C LEU A 147 21.54 6.34 10.98
N GLY A 148 21.76 5.05 11.31
CA GLY A 148 21.54 4.53 12.66
C GLY A 148 20.07 4.53 13.09
N LEU A 149 19.13 4.37 12.16
CA LEU A 149 17.69 4.38 12.44
C LEU A 149 17.19 3.02 12.94
N ASP A 150 16.39 3.03 14.00
CA ASP A 150 15.67 1.86 14.49
C ASP A 150 14.37 1.59 13.70
N ALA A 151 13.67 2.65 13.30
CA ALA A 151 12.45 2.60 12.50
C ALA A 151 12.25 3.91 11.72
N VAL A 152 11.41 3.85 10.69
CA VAL A 152 10.87 5.03 9.99
C VAL A 152 9.42 5.21 10.42
N ILE A 153 9.01 6.44 10.72
CA ILE A 153 7.63 6.74 11.13
C ILE A 153 7.02 7.87 10.30
N PHE A 154 5.73 7.75 10.00
CA PHE A 154 4.98 8.76 9.27
C PHE A 154 3.47 8.63 9.53
N PRO A 155 2.69 9.72 9.42
CA PRO A 155 1.22 9.63 9.37
C PRO A 155 0.80 8.64 8.28
N THR A 156 -0.13 7.75 8.58
CA THR A 156 -0.50 6.67 7.64
C THR A 156 -1.10 7.20 6.34
N VAL A 157 -1.86 8.30 6.42
CA VAL A 157 -2.46 9.01 5.28
C VAL A 157 -2.23 10.50 5.45
N ALA A 158 -2.27 11.24 4.34
CA ALA A 158 -2.16 12.70 4.33
C ALA A 158 -3.48 13.39 4.71
N ASP A 159 -4.60 12.84 4.23
CA ASP A 159 -5.97 13.33 4.48
C ASP A 159 -6.98 12.19 4.26
N VAL A 160 -8.28 12.49 4.34
CA VAL A 160 -9.39 11.57 4.04
C VAL A 160 -10.31 12.15 2.97
N GLY A 161 -10.58 11.38 1.92
CA GLY A 161 -11.49 11.79 0.85
C GLY A 161 -12.92 11.98 1.35
N PRO A 162 -13.66 13.00 0.88
CA PRO A 162 -15.09 13.13 1.19
C PRO A 162 -15.89 11.93 0.68
N ALA A 163 -16.99 11.62 1.37
CA ALA A 163 -17.78 10.42 1.08
C ALA A 163 -18.55 10.46 -0.26
N ASP A 164 -18.68 11.63 -0.89
CA ASP A 164 -19.34 11.85 -2.19
C ASP A 164 -18.34 11.93 -3.36
N ALA A 165 -17.07 11.53 -3.15
CA ALA A 165 -16.01 11.59 -4.16
C ALA A 165 -16.25 10.73 -5.40
N ASP A 166 -17.18 9.79 -5.34
CA ASP A 166 -17.65 8.98 -6.46
C ASP A 166 -18.52 9.79 -7.43
N ILE A 167 -19.21 10.85 -7.01
CA ILE A 167 -20.13 11.62 -7.87
C ILE A 167 -19.79 13.11 -7.95
N ASN A 168 -19.01 13.64 -7.01
CA ASN A 168 -18.67 15.05 -6.91
C ASN A 168 -17.23 15.30 -7.39
N PRO A 169 -17.03 16.02 -8.51
CA PRO A 169 -15.70 16.24 -9.07
C PRO A 169 -14.71 16.90 -8.10
N ALA A 170 -15.16 17.84 -7.27
CA ALA A 170 -14.28 18.53 -6.32
C ALA A 170 -13.83 17.58 -5.19
N SER A 171 -14.74 16.74 -4.69
CA SER A 171 -14.40 15.70 -3.72
C SER A 171 -13.50 14.63 -4.33
N ALA A 172 -13.72 14.28 -5.59
CA ALA A 172 -12.88 13.35 -6.34
C ALA A 172 -11.45 13.88 -6.49
N ASP A 173 -11.26 15.18 -6.76
CA ASP A 173 -9.91 15.78 -6.83
C ASP A 173 -9.13 15.64 -5.53
N ILE A 174 -9.81 15.76 -4.38
CA ILE A 174 -9.20 15.52 -3.06
C ILE A 174 -8.89 14.03 -2.89
N ALA A 175 -9.88 13.16 -3.12
CA ALA A 175 -9.75 11.72 -2.89
C ALA A 175 -8.70 11.07 -3.80
N TRP A 176 -8.45 11.61 -5.00
CA TRP A 176 -7.45 11.12 -5.95
C TRP A 176 -6.06 11.78 -5.81
N SER A 177 -5.84 12.61 -4.80
CA SER A 177 -4.54 13.25 -4.57
C SER A 177 -3.55 12.31 -3.85
N ASN A 178 -2.25 12.53 -4.10
CA ASN A 178 -1.19 11.69 -3.52
C ASN A 178 -1.21 11.75 -1.98
N GLY A 179 -1.05 10.60 -1.34
CA GLY A 179 -1.17 10.43 0.12
C GLY A 179 -2.62 10.36 0.64
N VAL A 180 -3.63 10.57 -0.21
CA VAL A 180 -5.06 10.41 0.12
C VAL A 180 -5.66 9.20 -0.59
N TRP A 181 -5.45 9.11 -1.91
CA TRP A 181 -5.96 8.03 -2.76
C TRP A 181 -5.46 6.65 -2.33
N VAL A 182 -4.22 6.64 -1.87
CA VAL A 182 -3.47 5.51 -1.31
C VAL A 182 -2.72 6.06 -0.09
N ALA A 183 -2.54 5.21 0.91
CA ALA A 183 -1.75 5.54 2.09
C ALA A 183 -0.32 6.00 1.73
N ASN A 184 0.29 6.81 2.60
CA ASN A 184 1.64 7.32 2.41
C ASN A 184 2.62 6.17 2.17
N GLY A 185 3.36 6.24 1.05
CA GLY A 185 4.28 5.20 0.57
C GLY A 185 3.83 4.48 -0.71
N ASN A 186 2.60 4.72 -1.18
CA ASN A 186 2.05 4.17 -2.43
C ASN A 186 2.35 2.66 -2.57
N LEU A 187 2.87 2.23 -3.73
CA LEU A 187 3.16 0.81 -4.00
C LEU A 187 4.45 0.32 -3.34
N ALA A 188 5.43 1.21 -3.12
CA ALA A 188 6.80 0.85 -2.78
C ALA A 188 6.89 0.00 -1.50
N ILE A 189 6.09 0.32 -0.49
CA ILE A 189 6.11 -0.40 0.80
C ILE A 189 5.78 -1.89 0.62
N ARG A 190 4.76 -2.21 -0.19
CA ARG A 190 4.30 -3.60 -0.39
C ARG A 190 5.11 -4.32 -1.46
N HIS A 191 5.39 -3.64 -2.56
CA HIS A 191 6.18 -4.19 -3.67
C HIS A 191 7.57 -4.65 -3.19
N LEU A 192 8.13 -3.95 -2.20
CA LEU A 192 9.45 -4.26 -1.64
C LEU A 192 9.39 -5.08 -0.35
N GLY A 193 8.23 -5.59 0.08
CA GLY A 193 8.15 -6.47 1.26
C GLY A 193 8.54 -5.81 2.59
N VAL A 194 8.29 -4.51 2.76
CA VAL A 194 8.63 -3.77 3.99
C VAL A 194 7.63 -4.11 5.10
N PRO A 195 8.06 -4.56 6.29
CA PRO A 195 7.16 -4.76 7.42
C PRO A 195 6.71 -3.43 8.02
N THR A 196 5.43 -3.36 8.42
CA THR A 196 4.84 -2.14 9.00
C THR A 196 3.86 -2.45 10.12
N VAL A 197 3.83 -1.62 11.16
CA VAL A 197 2.82 -1.65 12.24
C VAL A 197 2.17 -0.27 12.35
N THR A 198 0.84 -0.21 12.37
CA THR A 198 0.09 1.05 12.46
C THR A 198 -0.74 1.09 13.75
N VAL A 199 -0.66 2.22 14.45
CA VAL A 199 -1.41 2.49 15.69
C VAL A 199 -2.14 3.83 15.62
N PRO A 200 -3.19 4.08 16.42
CA PRO A 200 -3.91 5.35 16.40
C PRO A 200 -3.01 6.54 16.78
N MET A 201 -2.88 7.52 15.90
CA MET A 201 -2.18 8.78 16.18
C MET A 201 -3.12 9.80 16.85
N GLY A 202 -4.42 9.70 16.59
CA GLY A 202 -5.45 10.52 17.23
C GLY A 202 -6.66 10.73 16.32
N VAL A 203 -7.49 11.70 16.69
CA VAL A 203 -8.70 12.10 15.96
C VAL A 203 -8.55 13.56 15.56
N MET A 204 -8.77 13.87 14.28
CA MET A 204 -8.66 15.23 13.76
C MET A 204 -9.76 16.11 14.36
N ALA A 205 -9.37 17.25 14.93
CA ALA A 205 -10.26 18.07 15.75
C ALA A 205 -11.35 18.79 14.95
N ASP A 206 -11.08 19.07 13.67
CA ASP A 206 -11.94 19.75 12.72
C ASP A 206 -13.07 18.85 12.18
N ILE A 207 -12.75 17.61 11.80
CA ILE A 207 -13.70 16.71 11.14
C ILE A 207 -14.01 15.41 11.89
N GLY A 208 -13.37 15.16 13.04
CA GLY A 208 -13.63 14.00 13.89
C GLY A 208 -13.18 12.65 13.33
N MET A 209 -12.37 12.65 12.26
CA MET A 209 -11.86 11.43 11.63
C MET A 209 -10.54 10.97 12.28
N PRO A 210 -10.38 9.66 12.57
CA PRO A 210 -9.14 9.12 13.11
C PRO A 210 -8.03 9.08 12.05
N VAL A 211 -6.78 9.22 12.47
CA VAL A 211 -5.58 9.02 11.64
C VAL A 211 -4.56 8.15 12.38
N GLY A 212 -3.88 7.29 11.64
CA GLY A 212 -2.85 6.38 12.16
C GLY A 212 -1.43 6.98 12.11
N LEU A 213 -0.55 6.41 12.92
CA LEU A 213 0.90 6.54 12.82
C LEU A 213 1.45 5.17 12.40
N THR A 214 2.18 5.12 11.29
CA THR A 214 2.81 3.90 10.79
C THR A 214 4.27 3.86 11.19
N PHE A 215 4.71 2.72 11.72
CA PHE A 215 6.10 2.34 11.94
C PHE A 215 6.51 1.36 10.84
N ALA A 216 7.58 1.65 10.11
CA ALA A 216 8.17 0.81 9.08
C ALA A 216 9.63 0.51 9.43
N GLY A 217 10.15 -0.63 9.00
CA GLY A 217 11.53 -1.02 9.31
C GLY A 217 12.10 -2.05 8.37
N ARG A 218 13.28 -2.56 8.73
CA ARG A 218 14.01 -3.59 7.97
C ARG A 218 13.18 -4.87 7.85
N ALA A 219 13.36 -5.63 6.78
CA ALA A 219 12.69 -6.92 6.66
C ALA A 219 13.04 -7.84 7.85
N TYR A 220 12.03 -8.56 8.32
CA TYR A 220 12.10 -9.50 9.45
C TYR A 220 12.34 -8.86 10.83
N ASP A 221 12.32 -7.53 10.93
CA ASP A 221 12.41 -6.81 12.21
C ASP A 221 11.02 -6.56 12.86
N ASP A 222 10.03 -7.36 12.48
CA ASP A 222 8.63 -7.24 12.86
C ASP A 222 8.42 -7.18 14.38
N SER A 223 9.20 -7.95 15.15
CA SER A 223 9.12 -7.97 16.62
C SER A 223 9.53 -6.64 17.24
N THR A 224 10.51 -5.96 16.66
CA THR A 224 10.93 -4.62 17.10
C THR A 224 9.85 -3.60 16.77
N LEU A 225 9.29 -3.64 15.57
CA LEU A 225 8.20 -2.75 15.15
C LEU A 225 6.96 -2.90 16.04
N LEU A 226 6.56 -4.14 16.35
CA LEU A 226 5.46 -4.42 17.29
C LEU A 226 5.72 -3.85 18.68
N ARG A 227 6.97 -3.95 19.17
CA ARG A 227 7.38 -3.38 20.46
C ARG A 227 7.31 -1.86 20.46
N LEU A 228 7.82 -1.20 19.41
CA LEU A 228 7.80 0.25 19.28
C LEU A 228 6.37 0.80 19.21
N ALA A 229 5.51 0.15 18.41
CA ALA A 229 4.11 0.50 18.30
C ALA A 229 3.36 0.36 19.64
N SER A 230 3.58 -0.76 20.35
CA SER A 230 3.01 -0.98 21.68
C SER A 230 3.53 0.04 22.71
N ALA A 231 4.82 0.38 22.66
CA ALA A 231 5.40 1.42 23.51
C ALA A 231 4.76 2.79 23.24
N PHE A 232 4.56 3.18 21.97
CA PHE A 232 3.88 4.43 21.63
C PHE A 232 2.43 4.46 22.13
N GLU A 233 1.68 3.36 21.95
CA GLU A 233 0.31 3.25 22.45
C GLU A 233 0.24 3.37 23.99
N SER A 234 1.24 2.85 24.70
CA SER A 234 1.30 2.91 26.17
C SER A 234 1.44 4.34 26.72
N ILE A 235 1.88 5.31 25.92
CA ILE A 235 2.01 6.73 26.31
C ILE A 235 0.62 7.37 26.50
N GLY A 236 -0.43 6.85 25.85
CA GLY A 236 -1.80 7.29 26.13
C GLY A 236 -2.86 6.72 25.19
N SER A 237 -4.10 6.71 25.65
CA SER A 237 -5.25 6.22 24.89
C SER A 237 -5.71 7.24 23.84
N LYS A 238 -5.32 7.03 22.58
CA LYS A 238 -5.69 7.92 21.45
C LYS A 238 -6.95 7.48 20.69
N ARG A 239 -7.46 6.27 20.99
CA ARG A 239 -8.68 5.72 20.38
C ARG A 239 -9.93 6.21 21.10
N LEU A 240 -10.97 6.54 20.33
CA LEU A 240 -12.31 6.85 20.82
C LEU A 240 -13.34 5.86 20.26
N ILE A 241 -14.45 5.64 20.98
CA ILE A 241 -15.60 4.90 20.46
C ILE A 241 -16.24 5.74 19.35
N PRO A 242 -16.51 5.17 18.15
CA PRO A 242 -17.17 5.91 17.09
C PRO A 242 -18.55 6.42 17.54
N PRO A 243 -18.86 7.72 17.39
CA PRO A 243 -20.09 8.30 17.95
C PRO A 243 -21.37 7.80 17.27
N ARG A 244 -21.28 7.25 16.05
CA ARG A 244 -22.41 6.68 15.30
C ARG A 244 -22.83 5.29 15.79
N THR A 245 -22.01 4.64 16.63
CA THR A 245 -22.24 3.28 17.12
C THR A 245 -21.98 3.20 18.63
N PRO A 246 -22.79 3.89 19.46
CA PRO A 246 -22.68 3.78 20.91
C PRO A 246 -23.11 2.39 21.41
N PRO A 247 -22.81 2.03 22.67
CA PRO A 247 -23.41 0.85 23.31
C PRO A 247 -24.94 0.89 23.19
N LEU A 248 -25.55 -0.26 22.94
CA LEU A 248 -27.01 -0.37 22.93
C LEU A 248 -27.56 -0.04 24.32
N SER A 249 -28.68 0.68 24.38
CA SER A 249 -29.40 0.88 25.63
C SER A 249 -29.93 -0.46 26.15
N ALA A 250 -29.80 -0.69 27.46
CA ALA A 250 -30.39 -1.82 28.16
C ALA A 250 -31.93 -1.72 28.21
#